data_AF-A0A562NKW4-F1
#
_entry.id   AF-A0A562NKW4-F1
#
_cell.length_a   1.000
_cell.length_b   1.000
_cell.length_c   1.000
_cell.angle_alpha   90.00
_cell.angle_beta   90.00
_cell.angle_gamma   90.00
#
_symmetry.space_group_name_H-M   'P 1'
#
loop_
_entity.id
_entity.type
_entity.pdbx_description
1 polymer ?
#
loop_
_entity_poly.entity_id
_entity_poly.type
_entity_poly.pdbx_seq_one_letter_code
_entity_poly.pdbx_strand_id
1 'polypeptide(L)' 'MTPTPDQKRAFIEAARADQRMFREIADAARLPFAVVLEIWAIGSAAGKLRIADDAPGSRWIEVLA' A
#
# COMPACT_ATOMS: atom_id res chain seq x y z
N MET A 1 -6.85 14.01 4.02
CA MET A 1 -7.52 13.36 5.18
C MET A 1 -6.48 12.49 5.85
N THR A 2 -6.27 12.57 7.17
CA THR A 2 -5.20 11.78 7.82
C THR A 2 -5.67 10.33 8.05
N PRO A 3 -4.98 9.29 7.55
CA PRO A 3 -5.37 7.90 7.78
C PRO A 3 -5.20 7.50 9.25
N THR A 4 -6.15 6.72 9.77
CA THR A 4 -6.09 6.23 11.16
C THR A 4 -5.03 5.13 11.33
N PRO A 5 -4.57 4.84 12.56
CA PRO A 5 -3.63 3.73 12.80
C PRO A 5 -4.16 2.37 12.33
N ASP A 6 -5.47 2.09 12.49
CA ASP A 6 -6.08 0.85 12.01
C ASP A 6 -6.06 0.75 10.49
N GLN A 7 -6.34 1.85 9.78
CA GLN A 7 -6.26 1.89 8.32
C GLN A 7 -4.84 1.65 7.82
N LYS A 8 -3.84 2.25 8.48
CA LYS A 8 -2.42 2.01 8.18
C LYS A 8 -2.05 0.54 8.41
N ARG A 9 -2.51 -0.07 9.50
CA ARG A 9 -2.26 -1.49 9.78
C ARG A 9 -2.86 -2.39 8.70
N ALA A 10 -4.14 -2.20 8.37
CA ALA A 10 -4.84 -2.98 7.35
C ALA A 10 -4.19 -2.85 5.97
N PHE A 11 -3.73 -1.65 5.59
CA PHE A 11 -2.95 -1.45 4.37
C PHE A 11 -1.65 -2.28 4.39
N ILE A 12 -0.87 -2.21 5.48
CA ILE A 12 0.43 -2.90 5.57
C ILE A 12 0.24 -4.42 5.56
N GLU A 13 -0.77 -4.93 6.24
CA GLU A 13 -1.12 -6.36 6.21
C GLU A 13 -1.50 -6.79 4.79
N ALA A 14 -2.34 -6.02 4.10
CA ALA A 14 -2.74 -6.33 2.72
C ALA A 14 -1.58 -6.26 1.72
N ALA A 15 -0.65 -5.32 1.88
CA ALA A 15 0.54 -5.16 1.04
C ALA A 15 1.61 -6.24 1.30
N ARG A 16 1.67 -6.79 2.51
CA ARG A 16 2.60 -7.88 2.86
C ARG A 16 2.06 -9.27 2.51
N ALA A 17 0.75 -9.41 2.44
CA ALA A 17 0.12 -10.70 2.18
C ALA A 17 0.34 -11.21 0.76
N ASP A 18 0.48 -10.31 -0.22
CA ASP A 18 0.58 -10.66 -1.64
C ASP A 18 1.15 -9.48 -2.46
N GLN A 19 1.63 -9.77 -3.67
CA GLN A 19 2.11 -8.74 -4.62
C GLN A 19 0.93 -7.95 -5.19
N ARG A 20 0.54 -6.89 -4.50
CA ARG A 20 -0.63 -6.08 -4.86
C ARG A 20 -0.30 -4.63 -5.22
N MET A 21 -1.06 -4.10 -6.16
CA MET A 21 -1.14 -2.66 -6.45
C MET A 21 -2.31 -2.01 -5.70
N PHE A 22 -2.36 -0.67 -5.75
CA PHE A 22 -3.27 0.16 -4.97
C PHE A 22 -4.73 -0.31 -4.96
N ARG A 23 -5.27 -0.75 -6.12
CA ARG A 23 -6.66 -1.17 -6.19
C ARG A 23 -6.90 -2.47 -5.42
N GLU A 24 -6.01 -3.44 -5.59
CA GLU A 24 -6.07 -4.74 -4.93
C GLU A 24 -5.86 -4.60 -3.42
N ILE A 25 -4.98 -3.68 -3.00
CA ILE A 25 -4.80 -3.33 -1.57
C ILE A 25 -6.09 -2.70 -1.02
N ALA A 26 -6.74 -1.81 -1.76
CA ALA A 26 -8.00 -1.19 -1.33
C ALA A 26 -9.09 -2.24 -1.12
N ASP A 27 -9.24 -3.15 -2.07
CA ASP A 27 -10.24 -4.22 -2.01
C ASP A 27 -9.92 -5.21 -0.88
N ALA A 28 -8.66 -5.63 -0.72
CA ALA A 28 -8.22 -6.56 0.32
C ALA A 28 -8.32 -5.97 1.74
N ALA A 29 -7.93 -4.70 1.91
CA ALA A 29 -7.98 -3.99 3.20
C ALA A 29 -9.37 -3.40 3.51
N ARG A 30 -10.32 -3.50 2.57
CA ARG A 30 -11.65 -2.85 2.63
C ARG A 30 -11.55 -1.35 2.92
N LEU A 31 -10.60 -0.69 2.27
CA LEU A 31 -10.33 0.74 2.42
C LEU A 31 -10.79 1.52 1.18
N PRO A 32 -11.27 2.77 1.35
CA PRO A 32 -11.47 3.67 0.22
C PRO A 32 -10.15 3.90 -0.52
N PHE A 33 -10.20 3.95 -1.85
CA PHE A 33 -9.01 4.13 -2.69
C PHE A 33 -8.22 5.41 -2.32
N ALA A 34 -8.91 6.50 -1.98
CA ALA A 34 -8.27 7.74 -1.52
C ALA A 34 -7.45 7.55 -0.23
N VAL A 35 -7.92 6.71 0.71
CA VAL A 35 -7.17 6.39 1.95
C VAL A 35 -5.90 5.63 1.61
N VAL A 36 -5.98 4.68 0.68
CA VAL A 36 -4.82 3.89 0.22
C VAL A 36 -3.75 4.78 -0.41
N LEU A 37 -4.15 5.71 -1.29
CA LEU A 37 -3.21 6.66 -1.92
C LEU A 37 -2.55 7.58 -0.89
N GLU A 38 -3.27 8.02 0.13
CA GLU A 38 -2.72 8.84 1.20
C GLU A 38 -1.70 8.06 2.06
N ILE A 39 -2.03 6.82 2.45
CA ILE A 39 -1.09 5.95 3.19
C ILE A 39 0.17 5.70 2.35
N TRP A 40 -0.01 5.44 1.05
CA TRP A 40 1.10 5.31 0.11
C TRP A 40 1.96 6.57 0.07
N ALA A 41 1.37 7.75 -0.11
CA ALA A 41 2.12 9.01 -0.21
C ALA A 41 2.95 9.26 1.06
N ILE A 42 2.35 9.07 2.24
CA ILE A 42 3.04 9.21 3.53
C ILE A 42 4.18 8.18 3.66
N GLY A 43 3.91 6.91 3.37
CA GLY A 43 4.89 5.84 3.53
C GLY A 43 6.03 5.91 2.51
N SER A 44 5.75 6.32 1.28
CA SER A 44 6.74 6.53 0.22
C SER A 44 7.64 7.72 0.54
N ALA A 45 7.07 8.85 0.98
CA ALA A 45 7.85 10.01 1.43
C ALA A 45 8.75 9.70 2.63
N ALA A 46 8.31 8.79 3.51
CA ALA A 46 9.10 8.32 4.65
C ALA A 46 10.14 7.24 4.29
N GLY A 47 10.25 6.84 3.02
CA GLY A 47 11.15 5.76 2.60
C GLY A 47 10.77 4.38 3.15
N LYS A 48 9.50 4.18 3.52
CA LYS A 48 8.96 2.93 4.07
C LYS A 48 8.18 2.09 3.07
N LEU A 49 7.79 2.67 1.95
CA LEU A 49 7.11 1.97 0.86
C LEU A 49 7.80 2.29 -0.47
N ARG A 50 7.86 1.30 -1.37
CA ARG A 50 8.23 1.53 -2.77
C ARG A 50 7.32 0.74 -3.71
N ILE A 51 7.30 1.14 -4.98
CA ILE A 51 6.81 0.26 -6.05
C ILE A 51 7.98 -0.64 -6.43
N ALA A 52 7.80 -1.94 -6.25
CA ALA A 52 8.69 -2.95 -6.77
C ALA A 52 8.20 -3.42 -8.15
N ASP A 53 9.12 -3.90 -8.97
CA ASP A 53 8.90 -4.38 -10.33
C ASP A 53 9.96 -5.46 -10.62
N ASP A 54 9.57 -6.61 -11.15
CA ASP A 54 10.47 -7.69 -11.58
C ASP A 54 10.43 -7.96 -13.10
N ALA A 55 9.38 -7.51 -13.78
CA ALA A 55 9.14 -7.66 -15.20
C ALA A 55 8.04 -6.69 -15.68
N PRO A 56 8.04 -6.29 -16.96
CA PRO A 56 7.00 -5.38 -17.49
C PRO A 56 5.57 -5.86 -17.18
N GLY A 57 4.87 -5.11 -16.33
CA GLY A 57 3.49 -5.40 -15.93
C GLY A 57 3.35 -6.02 -14.54
N SER A 58 4.44 -6.49 -13.92
CA SER A 58 4.46 -7.08 -12.59
C SER A 58 4.94 -6.06 -11.56
N ARG A 59 4.05 -5.14 -11.19
CA ARG A 59 4.33 -4.12 -10.16
C ARG A 59 3.53 -4.38 -8.92
N TRP A 60 4.11 -4.10 -7.77
CA TRP A 60 3.42 -4.15 -6.48
C TRP A 60 3.98 -3.15 -5.48
N ILE A 61 3.23 -2.92 -4.41
CA ILE A 61 3.70 -2.13 -3.27
C ILE A 61 4.51 -3.02 -2.34
N GLU A 62 5.77 -2.68 -2.13
CA GLU A 62 6.64 -3.35 -1.17
C GLU A 62 6.79 -2.51 0.11
N VAL A 63 6.67 -3.18 1.26
CA VAL A 63 6.92 -2.60 2.58
C VAL A 63 8.38 -2.79 2.98
N LEU A 64 9.10 -1.69 3.13
CA LEU A 64 10.52 -1.67 3.50
C LEU A 64 10.68 -1.75 5.03
N ALA A 65 11.74 -2.42 5.50
CA ALA A 65 12.07 -2.56 6.92
C ALA A 65 12.38 -1.21 7.59
#